data_AF-A0A3M1ZSJ1-F1
#
_entry.id   AF-A0A3M1ZSJ1-F1
#
_cell.length_a   1.000
_cell.length_b   1.000
_cell.length_c   1.000
_cell.angle_alpha   90.00
_cell.angle_beta   90.00
_cell.angle_gamma   90.00
#
_symmetry.space_group_name_H-M   'P 1'
#
loop_
_entity.id
_entity.type
_entity.pdbx_description
1 polymer ?
#
loop_
_entity_poly.entity_id
_entity_poly.type
_entity_poly.pdbx_seq_one_letter_code
_entity_poly.pdbx_strand_id
1 'polypeptide(L)'
;MTKKLPITLHADPEHTGLRLVVLLLTLVAFIVSYNVVQLVIGSFLPDYSVVLSCALAIPLGLLIVWIVEQWLKRVWPSGRVIELHDTGLVARTPEGENGRVVWDKNYSWLAWYFQLSGYPRGGRERRVSAKWYCLACQLQQDEQRLVVYTFLPPAKATMWTKEKTVFGFEKIVMADVYEKGWRTRMGPPVRPEIPTEILAGKNGRYWLAERRRWREGFELTPSDFTLFMEYVQSHIPGESPQASTAGREEIE
;
A
#
# COMPACT_ATOMS: atom_id res chain seq x y z
N MET A 1 24.37 -3.36 -26.77
CA MET A 1 23.64 -3.36 -25.47
C MET A 1 22.21 -2.96 -25.73
N THR A 2 21.27 -3.91 -25.69
CA THR A 2 19.83 -3.62 -25.81
C THR A 2 19.35 -2.98 -24.50
N LYS A 3 18.94 -1.71 -24.55
CA LYS A 3 18.32 -1.04 -23.38
C LYS A 3 17.03 -1.79 -23.03
N LYS A 4 17.00 -2.43 -21.87
CA LYS A 4 15.77 -3.03 -21.34
C LYS A 4 14.81 -1.90 -21.00
N LEU A 5 13.54 -2.04 -21.39
CA LEU A 5 12.53 -1.04 -21.03
C LEU A 5 12.34 -1.05 -19.51
N PRO A 6 12.20 0.12 -18.87
CA PRO A 6 12.00 0.19 -17.43
C PRO A 6 10.67 -0.47 -17.06
N ILE A 7 10.66 -1.16 -15.93
CA ILE A 7 9.43 -1.73 -15.37
C ILE A 7 8.74 -0.62 -14.59
N THR A 8 7.51 -0.29 -14.95
CA THR A 8 6.73 0.75 -14.27
C THR A 8 5.77 0.11 -13.27
N LEU A 9 5.87 0.50 -12.00
CA LEU A 9 4.95 0.12 -10.95
C LEU A 9 4.03 1.30 -10.64
N HIS A 10 2.71 1.07 -10.72
CA HIS A 10 1.73 2.10 -10.38
C HIS A 10 1.45 2.10 -8.88
N ALA A 11 1.61 3.27 -8.25
CA ALA A 11 1.34 3.44 -6.84
C ALA A 11 -0.04 4.05 -6.60
N ASP A 12 -0.53 3.92 -5.37
CA ASP A 12 -1.75 4.53 -4.86
C ASP A 12 -2.99 4.18 -5.69
N PRO A 13 -3.38 2.89 -5.75
CA PRO A 13 -4.49 2.43 -6.60
C PRO A 13 -5.84 3.06 -6.24
N GLU A 14 -5.96 3.74 -5.08
CA GLU A 14 -7.19 4.43 -4.68
C GLU A 14 -6.93 5.87 -4.23
N HIS A 15 -6.59 6.70 -5.21
CA HIS A 15 -6.45 8.14 -5.05
C HIS A 15 -7.80 8.85 -4.85
N THR A 16 -7.76 10.12 -4.45
CA THR A 16 -8.95 10.94 -4.13
C THR A 16 -9.92 11.05 -5.32
N GLY A 17 -9.39 11.21 -6.53
CA GLY A 17 -10.21 11.28 -7.75
C GLY A 17 -11.07 10.02 -7.97
N LEU A 18 -10.49 8.83 -7.82
CA LEU A 18 -11.23 7.57 -7.93
C LEU A 18 -12.37 7.52 -6.90
N ARG A 19 -12.10 7.91 -5.65
CA ARG A 19 -13.11 7.89 -4.57
C ARG A 19 -14.28 8.83 -4.85
N LEU A 20 -14.00 10.03 -5.37
CA LEU A 20 -15.04 10.98 -5.74
C LEU A 20 -15.92 10.41 -6.86
N VAL A 21 -15.31 9.80 -7.87
CA VAL A 21 -16.05 9.18 -8.98
C VAL A 21 -16.85 7.97 -8.53
N VAL A 22 -16.30 7.10 -7.67
CA VAL A 22 -17.04 5.96 -7.10
C VAL A 22 -18.25 6.45 -6.28
N LEU A 23 -18.11 7.54 -5.52
CA LEU A 23 -19.22 8.14 -4.78
C LEU A 23 -20.33 8.63 -5.72
N LEU A 24 -19.98 9.39 -6.76
CA LEU A 24 -20.93 9.87 -7.77
C LEU A 24 -21.58 8.71 -8.54
N LEU A 25 -20.78 7.72 -8.92
CA LEU A 25 -21.26 6.51 -9.60
C LEU A 25 -22.23 5.72 -8.73
N THR A 26 -22.04 5.70 -7.41
CA THR A 26 -22.97 5.03 -6.49
C THR A 26 -24.36 5.67 -6.54
N LEU A 27 -24.44 7.00 -6.58
CA LEU A 27 -25.72 7.70 -6.71
C LEU A 27 -26.39 7.40 -8.05
N VAL A 28 -25.64 7.51 -9.15
CA VAL A 28 -26.16 7.24 -10.50
C VAL A 28 -26.59 5.78 -10.65
N ALA A 29 -25.77 4.83 -10.19
CA ALA A 29 -26.05 3.41 -10.25
C ALA A 29 -27.30 3.05 -9.43
N PHE A 30 -27.53 3.69 -8.28
CA PHE A 30 -28.75 3.51 -7.51
C PHE A 30 -30.00 3.97 -8.27
N ILE A 31 -29.97 5.17 -8.86
CA ILE A 31 -31.10 5.71 -9.64
C ILE A 31 -31.39 4.80 -10.85
N VAL A 32 -30.36 4.40 -11.59
CA VAL A 32 -30.50 3.51 -12.74
C VAL A 32 -31.05 2.15 -12.31
N SER A 33 -30.49 1.56 -11.23
CA SER A 33 -30.95 0.28 -10.70
C SER A 33 -32.41 0.32 -10.28
N TYR A 34 -32.85 1.40 -9.61
CA TYR A 34 -34.25 1.59 -9.24
C TYR A 34 -35.17 1.60 -10.47
N ASN A 35 -34.84 2.39 -11.49
CA ASN A 35 -35.65 2.46 -12.71
C ASN A 35 -35.71 1.14 -13.47
N VAL A 36 -34.58 0.43 -13.57
CA VAL A 36 -34.51 -0.91 -14.20
C VAL A 36 -35.37 -1.91 -13.43
N VAL A 37 -35.24 -1.97 -12.10
CA VAL A 37 -36.04 -2.88 -11.29
C VAL A 37 -37.52 -2.51 -11.32
N GLN A 38 -37.86 -1.22 -11.29
CA GLN A 38 -39.24 -0.74 -11.36
C GLN A 38 -39.89 -1.11 -12.69
N LEU A 39 -39.17 -0.99 -13.81
CA LEU A 39 -39.65 -1.39 -15.11
C LEU A 39 -39.95 -2.90 -15.17
N VAL A 40 -39.04 -3.71 -14.62
CA VAL A 40 -39.17 -5.17 -14.60
C VAL A 40 -40.31 -5.59 -13.66
N ILE A 41 -40.27 -5.20 -12.38
CA ILE A 41 -41.22 -5.63 -11.36
C ILE A 41 -42.60 -5.00 -11.55
N GLY A 42 -42.67 -3.75 -12.00
CA GLY A 42 -43.94 -3.06 -12.26
C GLY A 42 -44.82 -3.79 -13.29
N SER A 43 -44.21 -4.61 -14.15
CA SER A 43 -44.93 -5.44 -15.12
C SER A 43 -45.54 -6.70 -14.50
N PHE A 44 -45.05 -7.19 -13.35
CA PHE A 44 -45.48 -8.45 -12.72
C PHE A 44 -46.22 -8.26 -11.40
N LEU A 45 -45.80 -7.29 -10.58
CA LEU A 45 -46.28 -7.07 -9.22
C LEU A 45 -46.48 -5.56 -8.98
N PRO A 46 -47.51 -4.95 -9.60
CA PRO A 46 -47.69 -3.49 -9.57
C PRO A 46 -47.83 -2.93 -8.14
N ASP A 47 -48.60 -3.62 -7.29
CA ASP A 47 -48.90 -3.18 -5.92
C ASP A 47 -47.65 -3.15 -5.01
N TYR A 48 -46.66 -3.99 -5.30
CA TYR A 48 -45.42 -4.09 -4.51
C TYR A 48 -44.21 -3.51 -5.23
N SER A 49 -44.39 -2.99 -6.45
CA SER A 49 -43.30 -2.60 -7.34
C SER A 49 -42.34 -1.60 -6.70
N VAL A 50 -42.88 -0.53 -6.10
CA VAL A 50 -42.05 0.52 -5.49
C VAL A 50 -41.20 -0.02 -4.33
N VAL A 51 -41.80 -0.80 -3.43
CA VAL A 51 -41.11 -1.35 -2.25
C VAL A 51 -40.02 -2.34 -2.67
N LEU A 52 -40.35 -3.26 -3.60
CA LEU A 52 -39.40 -4.24 -4.11
C LEU A 52 -38.27 -3.57 -4.91
N SER A 53 -38.57 -2.53 -5.69
CA SER A 53 -37.58 -1.75 -6.42
C SER A 53 -36.60 -1.07 -5.50
N CYS A 54 -37.06 -0.43 -4.42
CA CYS A 54 -36.18 0.16 -3.42
C CYS A 54 -35.26 -0.89 -2.76
N ALA A 55 -35.82 -2.04 -2.39
CA ALA A 55 -35.06 -3.11 -1.74
C ALA A 55 -34.00 -3.75 -2.65
N LEU A 56 -34.33 -3.97 -3.93
CA LEU A 56 -33.47 -4.66 -4.90
C LEU A 56 -32.51 -3.72 -5.63
N ALA A 57 -32.83 -2.42 -5.74
CA ALA A 57 -31.94 -1.43 -6.35
C ALA A 57 -30.63 -1.26 -5.59
N ILE A 58 -30.63 -1.42 -4.25
CA ILE A 58 -29.42 -1.29 -3.42
C ILE A 58 -28.37 -2.35 -3.79
N PRO A 59 -28.64 -3.67 -3.67
CA PRO A 59 -27.64 -4.68 -4.01
C PRO A 59 -27.24 -4.64 -5.48
N LEU A 60 -28.18 -4.35 -6.40
CA LEU A 60 -27.87 -4.22 -7.83
C LEU A 60 -26.94 -3.03 -8.10
N GLY A 61 -27.23 -1.88 -7.50
CA GLY A 61 -26.40 -0.69 -7.61
C GLY A 61 -24.99 -0.90 -7.05
N LEU A 62 -24.88 -1.52 -5.88
CA LEU A 62 -23.58 -1.87 -5.27
C LEU A 62 -22.78 -2.84 -6.14
N LEU A 63 -23.44 -3.82 -6.78
CA LEU A 63 -22.78 -4.74 -7.71
C LEU A 63 -22.23 -4.00 -8.94
N ILE A 64 -23.02 -3.11 -9.54
CA ILE A 64 -22.58 -2.28 -10.68
C ILE A 64 -21.38 -1.42 -10.29
N VAL A 65 -21.46 -0.74 -9.15
CA VAL A 65 -20.36 0.09 -8.63
C VAL A 65 -19.11 -0.73 -8.42
N TRP A 66 -19.21 -1.91 -7.82
CA TRP A 66 -18.07 -2.79 -7.60
C TRP A 66 -17.38 -3.17 -8.92
N ILE A 67 -18.14 -3.57 -9.95
CA ILE A 67 -17.58 -3.91 -11.27
C ILE A 67 -16.85 -2.71 -11.89
N VAL A 68 -17.50 -1.55 -11.90
CA VAL A 68 -16.95 -0.33 -12.49
C VAL A 68 -15.72 0.15 -11.73
N GLU A 69 -15.72 0.03 -10.40
CA GLU A 69 -14.56 0.36 -9.56
C GLU A 69 -13.35 -0.53 -9.90
N GLN A 70 -13.55 -1.86 -10.03
CA GLN A 70 -12.46 -2.77 -10.40
C GLN A 70 -11.89 -2.44 -11.78
N TRP A 71 -12.74 -2.01 -12.72
CA TRP A 71 -12.30 -1.57 -14.04
C TRP A 71 -11.57 -0.23 -13.99
N LEU A 72 -12.10 0.77 -13.28
CA LEU A 72 -11.48 2.08 -13.13
C LEU A 72 -10.10 1.99 -12.46
N LYS A 73 -9.91 1.12 -11.46
CA LYS A 73 -8.60 0.88 -10.84
C LYS A 73 -7.53 0.39 -11.83
N ARG A 74 -7.94 -0.26 -12.92
CA ARG A 74 -7.02 -0.74 -13.97
C ARG A 74 -6.71 0.33 -15.00
N VAL A 75 -7.68 1.18 -15.34
CA VAL A 75 -7.57 2.15 -16.45
C VAL A 75 -7.13 3.53 -15.97
N TRP A 76 -7.41 3.88 -14.71
CA TRP A 76 -7.14 5.20 -14.15
C TRP A 76 -6.14 5.14 -12.99
N PRO A 77 -4.83 5.10 -13.30
CA PRO A 77 -3.80 5.15 -12.28
C PRO A 77 -3.72 6.55 -11.64
N SER A 78 -3.15 6.63 -10.44
CA SER A 78 -2.99 7.89 -9.69
C SER A 78 -2.02 8.90 -10.32
N GLY A 79 -1.25 8.46 -11.34
CA GLY A 79 -0.11 9.20 -11.88
C GLY A 79 1.17 9.10 -11.04
N ARG A 80 1.11 8.51 -9.84
CA ARG A 80 2.30 8.18 -9.06
C ARG A 80 2.87 6.85 -9.52
N VAL A 81 4.12 6.84 -9.93
CA VAL A 81 4.79 5.66 -10.48
C VAL A 81 6.19 5.50 -9.91
N ILE A 82 6.62 4.25 -9.80
CA ILE A 82 8.01 3.89 -9.52
C ILE A 82 8.53 3.18 -10.77
N GLU A 83 9.54 3.76 -11.41
CA GLU A 83 10.23 3.16 -12.55
C GLU A 83 11.46 2.43 -12.05
N LEU A 84 11.54 1.14 -12.36
CA LEU A 84 12.69 0.28 -12.09
C LEU A 84 13.60 0.29 -13.32
N HIS A 85 14.79 0.89 -13.19
CA HIS A 85 15.81 0.97 -14.24
C HIS A 85 17.06 0.18 -13.82
N ASP A 86 17.77 -0.41 -14.78
CA ASP A 86 18.99 -1.18 -14.48
C ASP A 86 20.07 -0.35 -13.77
N THR A 87 20.02 0.98 -13.89
CA THR A 87 20.93 1.90 -13.19
C THR A 87 20.40 2.41 -11.84
N GLY A 88 19.11 2.21 -11.56
CA GLY A 88 18.48 2.81 -10.39
C GLY A 88 16.95 2.75 -10.33
N LEU A 89 16.38 3.43 -9.34
CA LEU A 89 14.94 3.65 -9.20
C LEU A 89 14.63 5.12 -9.43
N VAL A 90 13.50 5.41 -10.07
CA VAL A 90 12.97 6.77 -10.17
C VAL A 90 11.52 6.77 -9.72
N ALA A 91 11.21 7.54 -8.68
CA ALA A 91 9.85 7.77 -8.25
C ALA A 91 9.33 9.06 -8.89
N ARG A 92 8.18 8.99 -9.56
CA ARG A 92 7.52 10.15 -10.16
C ARG A 92 6.15 10.34 -9.56
N THR A 93 5.80 11.60 -9.37
CA THR A 93 4.45 12.05 -9.04
C THR A 93 3.93 12.92 -10.20
N PRO A 94 2.62 13.24 -10.23
CA PRO A 94 2.09 14.17 -11.21
C PRO A 94 2.78 15.54 -11.20
N GLU A 95 3.37 15.95 -10.07
CA GLU A 95 4.11 17.21 -9.94
C GLU A 95 5.56 17.13 -10.46
N GLY A 96 6.12 15.94 -10.68
CA GLY A 96 7.48 15.76 -11.20
C GLY A 96 8.24 14.56 -10.62
N GLU A 97 9.57 14.60 -10.70
CA GLU A 97 10.43 13.59 -10.10
C GLU A 97 10.52 13.79 -8.58
N ASN A 98 10.14 12.77 -7.80
CA ASN A 98 10.06 12.80 -6.34
C ASN A 98 11.17 11.99 -5.67
N GLY A 99 12.21 11.64 -6.42
CA GLY A 99 13.40 10.96 -5.92
C GLY A 99 13.96 9.95 -6.90
N ARG A 100 15.28 9.80 -6.87
CA ARG A 100 16.06 8.87 -7.67
C ARG A 100 17.10 8.17 -6.79
N VAL A 101 17.19 6.86 -6.93
CA VAL A 101 18.22 6.06 -6.28
C VAL A 101 19.07 5.43 -7.37
N VAL A 102 20.37 5.65 -7.35
CA VAL A 102 21.34 5.06 -8.28
C VAL A 102 22.06 3.92 -7.60
N TRP A 103 22.11 2.76 -8.24
CA TRP A 103 22.65 1.53 -7.64
C TRP A 103 24.16 1.57 -7.40
N ASP A 104 24.90 2.25 -8.28
CA ASP A 104 26.36 2.39 -8.19
C ASP A 104 26.83 3.31 -7.04
N LYS A 105 25.89 3.92 -6.32
CA LYS A 105 26.16 4.83 -5.20
C LYS A 105 25.70 4.19 -3.91
N ASN A 106 26.30 4.63 -2.79
CA ASN A 106 25.86 4.21 -1.48
C ASN A 106 24.41 4.63 -1.24
N TYR A 107 23.60 3.70 -0.77
CA TYR A 107 22.24 3.96 -0.31
C TYR A 107 22.00 3.24 1.01
N SER A 108 21.11 3.77 1.83
CA SER A 108 20.68 3.16 3.08
C SER A 108 19.29 2.55 2.91
N TRP A 109 19.12 1.37 3.51
CA TRP A 109 17.88 0.61 3.49
C TRP A 109 17.30 0.53 4.90
N LEU A 110 15.99 0.71 4.99
CA LEU A 110 15.24 0.52 6.22
C LEU A 110 13.94 -0.20 5.89
N ALA A 111 13.66 -1.33 6.56
CA ALA A 111 12.41 -2.06 6.39
C ALA A 111 11.72 -2.27 7.74
N TRP A 112 10.42 -2.04 7.80
CA TRP A 112 9.62 -2.23 9.00
C TRP A 112 8.22 -2.73 8.69
N TYR A 113 7.59 -3.30 9.70
CA TYR A 113 6.21 -3.73 9.60
C TYR A 113 5.47 -3.59 10.91
N PHE A 114 4.13 -3.53 10.82
CA PHE A 114 3.24 -3.54 11.97
C PHE A 114 1.88 -4.11 11.61
N GLN A 115 1.18 -4.64 12.59
CA GLN A 115 -0.19 -5.12 12.43
C GLN A 115 -1.18 -3.96 12.46
N LEU A 116 -2.26 -4.02 11.69
CA LEU A 116 -3.30 -2.99 11.63
C LEU A 116 -4.37 -3.13 12.73
N SER A 117 -3.96 -3.61 13.91
CA SER A 117 -4.83 -3.79 15.07
C SER A 117 -4.22 -3.15 16.31
N GLY A 118 -5.07 -2.83 17.29
CA GLY A 118 -4.62 -2.32 18.59
C GLY A 118 -4.41 -0.80 18.64
N TYR A 119 -4.79 -0.05 17.60
CA TYR A 119 -4.77 1.41 17.59
C TYR A 119 -5.86 1.99 16.66
N PRO A 120 -6.26 3.27 16.83
CA PRO A 120 -7.14 3.97 15.91
C PRO A 120 -6.54 4.08 14.50
N ARG A 121 -7.20 3.46 13.51
CA ARG A 121 -6.74 3.48 12.11
C ARG A 121 -7.26 4.71 11.37
N GLY A 122 -6.36 5.38 10.65
CA GLY A 122 -6.69 6.53 9.81
C GLY A 122 -6.67 6.19 8.32
N GLY A 123 -7.28 7.07 7.51
CA GLY A 123 -7.09 7.15 6.06
C GLY A 123 -7.07 5.79 5.34
N ARG A 124 -5.94 5.49 4.71
CA ARG A 124 -5.74 4.32 3.85
C ARG A 124 -5.86 2.97 4.58
N GLU A 125 -5.56 2.92 5.87
CA GLU A 125 -5.57 1.69 6.68
C GLU A 125 -6.98 1.18 7.00
N ARG A 126 -7.99 2.04 6.91
CA ARG A 126 -9.39 1.68 7.20
C ARG A 126 -10.01 0.76 6.14
N ARG A 127 -9.42 0.72 4.95
CA ARG A 127 -9.93 -0.02 3.79
C ARG A 127 -9.61 -1.51 3.84
N VAL A 128 -8.61 -1.88 4.64
CA VAL A 128 -8.12 -3.25 4.78
C VAL A 128 -8.54 -3.85 6.11
N SER A 129 -8.45 -5.16 6.25
CA SER A 129 -8.80 -5.84 7.51
C SER A 129 -7.82 -5.45 8.63
N ALA A 130 -8.33 -5.32 9.85
CA ALA A 130 -7.50 -5.03 11.03
C ALA A 130 -6.47 -6.13 11.32
N LYS A 131 -6.69 -7.35 10.81
CA LYS A 131 -5.75 -8.47 10.97
C LYS A 131 -4.56 -8.40 10.02
N TRP A 132 -4.57 -7.49 9.03
CA TRP A 132 -3.48 -7.38 8.05
C TRP A 132 -2.26 -6.68 8.65
N TYR A 133 -1.15 -6.78 7.95
CA TYR A 133 0.09 -6.06 8.24
C TYR A 133 0.31 -4.95 7.22
N CYS A 134 0.86 -3.83 7.67
CA CYS A 134 1.56 -2.87 6.83
C CYS A 134 3.01 -3.29 6.75
N LEU A 135 3.54 -3.51 5.55
CA LEU A 135 4.97 -3.69 5.31
C LEU A 135 5.46 -2.46 4.57
N ALA A 136 6.52 -1.86 5.06
CA ALA A 136 7.07 -0.64 4.50
C ALA A 136 8.60 -0.73 4.45
N CYS A 137 9.16 -0.04 3.47
CA CYS A 137 10.59 0.13 3.34
C CYS A 137 10.90 1.55 2.88
N GLN A 138 12.11 1.98 3.20
CA GLN A 138 12.67 3.26 2.79
C GLN A 138 14.05 3.00 2.18
N LEU A 139 14.22 3.46 0.95
CA LEU A 139 15.54 3.69 0.36
C LEU A 139 15.89 5.16 0.55
N GLN A 140 17.07 5.43 1.09
CA GLN A 140 17.58 6.79 1.21
C GLN A 140 18.96 6.89 0.61
N GLN A 141 19.14 7.85 -0.29
CA GLN A 141 20.39 8.19 -0.93
C GLN A 141 20.51 9.71 -0.96
N ASP A 142 21.63 10.22 -0.44
CA ASP A 142 21.83 11.66 -0.23
C ASP A 142 20.64 12.26 0.55
N GLU A 143 19.99 13.30 -0.01
CA GLU A 143 18.79 13.92 0.55
C GLU A 143 17.47 13.28 0.09
N GLN A 144 17.54 12.38 -0.89
CA GLN A 144 16.36 11.77 -1.49
C GLN A 144 15.94 10.52 -0.71
N ARG A 145 14.62 10.38 -0.53
CA ARG A 145 14.01 9.30 0.24
C ARG A 145 12.83 8.75 -0.53
N LEU A 146 12.86 7.46 -0.82
CA LEU A 146 11.76 6.74 -1.44
C LEU A 146 11.17 5.80 -0.40
N VAL A 147 9.93 6.08 0.03
CA VAL A 147 9.19 5.21 0.95
C VAL A 147 8.14 4.44 0.18
N VAL A 148 8.22 3.11 0.23
CA VAL A 148 7.32 2.19 -0.47
C VAL A 148 6.68 1.29 0.55
N TYR A 149 5.37 1.06 0.44
CA TYR A 149 4.66 0.19 1.37
C TYR A 149 3.52 -0.57 0.70
N THR A 150 3.06 -1.61 1.38
CA THR A 150 1.89 -2.39 0.98
C THR A 150 1.15 -2.91 2.21
N PHE A 151 -0.10 -3.34 2.00
CA PHE A 151 -0.89 -4.03 3.01
C PHE A 151 -1.05 -5.51 2.63
N LEU A 152 -0.71 -6.41 3.54
CA LEU A 152 -0.73 -7.85 3.30
C LEU A 152 -1.52 -8.63 4.35
N PRO A 153 -2.28 -9.67 3.96
CA PRO A 153 -2.78 -10.67 4.88
C PRO A 153 -1.62 -11.35 5.63
N PRO A 154 -1.83 -11.81 6.88
CA PRO A 154 -0.81 -12.51 7.68
C PRO A 154 -0.08 -13.62 6.92
N ALA A 155 -0.81 -14.48 6.23
CA ALA A 155 -0.24 -15.60 5.47
C ALA A 155 0.82 -15.15 4.46
N LYS A 156 0.56 -14.06 3.71
CA LYS A 156 1.50 -13.51 2.72
C LYS A 156 2.64 -12.72 3.38
N ALA A 157 2.36 -12.01 4.47
CA ALA A 157 3.37 -11.23 5.19
C ALA A 157 4.49 -12.11 5.78
N THR A 158 4.18 -13.35 6.16
CA THR A 158 5.17 -14.27 6.76
C THR A 158 6.41 -14.51 5.90
N MET A 159 6.33 -14.35 4.57
CA MET A 159 7.49 -14.49 3.69
C MET A 159 8.55 -13.41 3.95
N TRP A 160 8.13 -12.23 4.42
CA TRP A 160 8.99 -11.07 4.65
C TRP A 160 9.36 -10.88 6.11
N THR A 161 8.46 -11.25 7.03
CA THR A 161 8.58 -10.95 8.46
C THR A 161 9.31 -12.01 9.28
N LYS A 162 9.78 -13.11 8.67
CA LYS A 162 10.61 -14.11 9.36
C LYS A 162 12.01 -13.55 9.64
N GLU A 163 12.60 -13.92 10.77
CA GLU A 163 13.87 -13.37 11.33
C GLU A 163 15.11 -13.48 10.41
N LYS A 164 15.02 -14.11 9.24
CA LYS A 164 16.15 -14.33 8.32
C LYS A 164 15.86 -13.92 6.88
N THR A 165 15.17 -12.80 6.68
CA THR A 165 15.07 -12.21 5.33
C THR A 165 16.23 -11.27 5.08
N VAL A 166 16.72 -11.23 3.83
CA VAL A 166 17.82 -10.34 3.38
C VAL A 166 17.56 -8.87 3.77
N PHE A 167 16.28 -8.48 3.83
CA PHE A 167 15.87 -7.11 4.12
C PHE A 167 15.73 -6.77 5.61
N GLY A 168 15.71 -7.76 6.50
CA GLY A 168 15.65 -7.55 7.96
C GLY A 168 14.48 -6.66 8.42
N PHE A 169 13.23 -7.06 8.12
CA PHE A 169 12.05 -6.28 8.50
C PHE A 169 11.89 -6.17 10.03
N GLU A 170 12.01 -4.95 10.56
CA GLU A 170 11.84 -4.68 11.99
C GLU A 170 10.35 -4.54 12.35
N LYS A 171 9.91 -5.19 13.43
CA LYS A 171 8.55 -5.01 13.92
C LYS A 171 8.47 -3.73 14.77
N ILE A 172 7.61 -2.79 14.38
CA ILE A 172 7.22 -1.67 15.25
C ILE A 172 5.86 -1.93 15.89
N VAL A 173 5.69 -1.52 17.14
CA VAL A 173 4.45 -1.71 17.90
C VAL A 173 3.68 -0.41 17.90
N MET A 174 2.63 -0.33 17.07
CA MET A 174 1.88 0.91 16.92
C MET A 174 1.28 1.41 18.24
N ALA A 175 0.84 0.49 19.10
CA ALA A 175 0.23 0.81 20.39
C ALA A 175 1.15 1.58 21.37
N ASP A 176 2.45 1.67 21.11
CA ASP A 176 3.40 2.40 21.98
C ASP A 176 3.31 3.92 21.81
N VAL A 177 2.83 4.41 20.65
CA VAL A 177 2.73 5.84 20.35
C VAL A 177 1.30 6.35 20.49
N TYR A 178 0.30 5.47 20.43
CA TYR A 178 -1.10 5.87 20.57
C TYR A 178 -1.50 5.86 22.05
N GLU A 179 -2.01 6.99 22.53
CA GLU A 179 -2.58 7.09 23.86
C GLU A 179 -3.73 6.09 24.05
N LYS A 180 -3.64 5.31 25.13
CA LYS A 180 -4.69 4.40 25.57
C LYS A 180 -5.77 5.18 26.33
N GLY A 181 -6.45 6.09 25.63
CA GLY A 181 -7.53 6.91 26.16
C GLY A 181 -8.89 6.57 25.55
N TRP A 182 -9.96 6.66 26.34
CA TRP A 182 -11.32 6.55 25.82
C TRP A 182 -11.69 7.74 24.92
N ARG A 183 -11.14 8.93 25.19
CA ARG A 183 -11.35 10.15 24.40
C ARG A 183 -10.77 10.03 22.98
N THR A 184 -9.63 9.38 22.82
CA THR A 184 -8.99 9.12 21.52
C THR A 184 -9.76 8.10 20.65
N ARG A 185 -10.73 7.37 21.20
CA ARG A 185 -11.62 6.47 20.42
C ARG A 185 -12.82 7.18 19.79
N MET A 186 -13.26 8.30 20.35
CA MET A 186 -14.48 9.01 19.91
C MET A 186 -14.18 10.15 18.92
N GLY A 187 -12.93 10.61 18.84
CA GLY A 187 -12.49 11.62 17.89
C GLY A 187 -12.16 11.05 16.51
N PRO A 188 -12.04 11.92 15.48
CA PRO A 188 -11.47 11.50 14.20
C PRO A 188 -10.07 10.92 14.43
N PRO A 189 -9.65 9.88 13.68
CA PRO A 189 -8.34 9.28 13.86
C PRO A 189 -7.26 10.30 13.47
N VAL A 190 -6.62 10.90 14.48
CA VAL A 190 -5.46 11.79 14.33
C VAL A 190 -4.20 10.95 14.54
N ARG A 191 -3.15 11.25 13.77
CA ARG A 191 -1.84 10.62 13.99
C ARG A 191 -1.19 11.24 15.23
N PRO A 192 -0.78 10.42 16.21
CA PRO A 192 -0.16 10.91 17.42
C PRO A 192 1.20 11.56 17.10
N GLU A 193 1.56 12.56 17.90
CA GLU A 193 2.93 13.03 17.95
C GLU A 193 3.80 11.95 18.56
N ILE A 194 5.00 11.73 18.01
CA ILE A 194 5.90 10.69 18.48
C ILE A 194 6.66 11.23 19.69
N PRO A 195 6.55 10.61 20.88
CA PRO A 195 7.28 11.02 22.07
C PRO A 195 8.79 11.07 21.84
N THR A 196 9.47 12.03 22.46
CA THR A 196 10.93 12.22 22.33
C THR A 196 11.70 10.99 22.80
N GLU A 197 11.20 10.27 23.79
CA GLU A 197 11.81 9.05 24.33
C GLU A 197 11.85 7.93 23.28
N ILE A 198 10.78 7.80 22.48
CA ILE A 198 10.69 6.83 21.39
C ILE A 198 11.62 7.22 20.24
N LEU A 199 11.74 8.52 19.96
CA LEU A 199 12.67 9.04 18.94
C LEU A 199 14.14 8.86 19.34
N ALA A 200 14.47 9.00 20.63
CA ALA A 200 15.82 8.79 21.15
C ALA A 200 16.17 7.29 21.30
N GLY A 201 15.17 6.41 21.33
CA GLY A 201 15.36 4.96 21.47
C GLY A 201 15.83 4.27 20.18
N LYS A 202 16.10 2.96 20.29
CA LYS A 202 16.53 2.08 19.17
C LYS A 202 15.60 2.14 17.95
N ASN A 203 14.30 2.36 18.18
CA ASN A 203 13.28 2.36 17.13
C ASN A 203 12.98 3.75 16.53
N GLY A 204 13.63 4.82 17.00
CA GLY A 204 13.34 6.19 16.57
C GLY A 204 13.42 6.39 15.06
N ARG A 205 14.41 5.76 14.40
CA ARG A 205 14.56 5.81 12.94
C ARG A 205 13.36 5.22 12.18
N TYR A 206 12.77 4.13 12.68
CA TYR A 206 11.61 3.49 12.05
C TYR A 206 10.35 4.32 12.27
N TRP A 207 10.21 4.95 13.42
CA TRP A 207 9.10 5.86 13.69
C TRP A 207 9.14 7.13 12.84
N LEU A 208 10.33 7.69 12.61
CA LEU A 208 10.50 8.80 11.67
C LEU A 208 10.17 8.38 10.23
N ALA A 209 10.61 7.20 9.80
CA ALA A 209 10.28 6.66 8.49
C ALA A 209 8.78 6.38 8.34
N GLU A 210 8.12 5.87 9.39
CA GLU A 210 6.68 5.66 9.44
C GLU A 210 5.89 6.97 9.33
N ARG A 211 6.35 8.04 10.00
CA ARG A 211 5.75 9.36 9.84
C ARG A 211 5.83 9.86 8.40
N ARG A 212 6.94 9.59 7.70
CA ARG A 212 7.12 9.93 6.27
C ARG A 212 6.24 9.08 5.38
N ARG A 213 6.18 7.76 5.60
CA ARG A 213 5.29 6.83 4.87
C ARG A 213 3.86 7.36 4.80
N TRP A 214 3.36 7.89 5.91
CA TRP A 214 2.02 8.43 5.97
C TRP A 214 1.77 9.62 5.03
N ARG A 215 2.78 10.49 4.85
CA ARG A 215 2.66 11.71 4.06
C ARG A 215 3.01 11.48 2.59
N GLU A 216 4.08 10.74 2.34
CA GLU A 216 4.77 10.69 1.06
C GLU A 216 4.89 9.27 0.49
N GLY A 217 4.51 8.25 1.27
CA GLY A 217 4.71 6.86 0.89
C GLY A 217 3.93 6.47 -0.36
N PHE A 218 4.56 5.64 -1.19
CA PHE A 218 3.97 5.02 -2.37
C PHE A 218 3.36 3.68 -1.97
N GLU A 219 2.02 3.59 -2.04
CA GLU A 219 1.32 2.33 -1.78
C GLU A 219 1.34 1.46 -3.04
N LEU A 220 2.01 0.32 -2.97
CA LEU A 220 2.01 -0.67 -4.04
C LEU A 220 1.01 -1.79 -3.76
N THR A 221 0.51 -2.40 -4.83
CA THR A 221 -0.24 -3.66 -4.71
C THR A 221 0.67 -4.77 -4.15
N PRO A 222 0.12 -5.83 -3.54
CA PRO A 222 0.92 -6.96 -3.06
C PRO A 222 1.88 -7.57 -4.11
N SER A 223 1.45 -7.67 -5.37
CA SER A 223 2.27 -8.19 -6.46
C SER A 223 3.38 -7.21 -6.84
N ASP A 224 3.05 -5.93 -6.99
CA ASP A 224 4.03 -4.92 -7.37
C ASP A 224 5.05 -4.68 -6.26
N PHE A 225 4.63 -4.78 -5.00
CA PHE A 225 5.54 -4.74 -3.87
C PHE A 225 6.50 -5.93 -3.87
N THR A 226 6.01 -7.14 -4.18
CA THR A 226 6.88 -8.33 -4.30
C THR A 226 7.91 -8.14 -5.40
N LEU A 227 7.46 -7.69 -6.59
CA LEU A 227 8.33 -7.39 -7.72
C LEU A 227 9.35 -6.30 -7.38
N PHE A 228 8.93 -5.25 -6.68
CA PHE A 228 9.81 -4.19 -6.18
C PHE A 228 10.89 -4.76 -5.25
N MET A 229 10.50 -5.59 -4.28
CA MET A 229 11.44 -6.18 -3.33
C MET A 229 12.43 -7.11 -4.03
N GLU A 230 11.98 -7.99 -4.92
CA GLU A 230 12.85 -8.84 -5.74
C GLU A 230 13.85 -8.01 -6.57
N TYR A 231 13.37 -6.91 -7.16
CA TYR A 231 14.20 -6.00 -7.92
C TYR A 231 15.30 -5.36 -7.06
N VAL A 232 14.94 -4.82 -5.90
CA VAL A 232 15.93 -4.25 -4.97
C VAL A 232 16.91 -5.32 -4.50
N GLN A 233 16.44 -6.54 -4.20
CA GLN A 233 17.29 -7.64 -3.71
C GLN A 233 18.43 -7.95 -4.67
N SER A 234 18.14 -7.98 -5.98
CA SER A 234 19.14 -8.22 -7.03
C SER A 234 20.21 -7.14 -7.15
N HIS A 235 20.05 -5.99 -6.48
CA HIS A 235 20.97 -4.85 -6.50
C HIS A 235 21.54 -4.50 -5.12
N ILE A 236 21.30 -5.31 -4.08
CA ILE A 236 21.94 -5.11 -2.78
C ILE A 236 23.40 -5.59 -2.85
N PRO A 237 24.39 -4.70 -2.67
CA PRO A 237 25.80 -5.10 -2.66
C PRO A 237 26.10 -5.87 -1.36
N GLY A 238 26.22 -7.21 -1.45
CA GLY A 238 26.59 -8.02 -0.28
C GLY A 238 26.28 -9.53 -0.35
N GLU A 239 25.39 -9.97 -1.24
CA GLU A 239 25.11 -11.41 -1.44
C GLU A 239 25.12 -11.73 -2.94
N SER A 240 26.31 -11.83 -3.53
CA SER A 240 26.44 -12.58 -4.78
C SER A 240 26.33 -14.09 -4.46
N PRO A 241 25.38 -14.85 -5.02
CA PRO A 241 25.20 -16.28 -4.74
C PRO A 241 26.36 -17.20 -5.19
N GLN A 242 27.48 -16.65 -5.65
CA GLN A 242 28.55 -17.39 -6.31
C GLN A 242 29.86 -17.51 -5.52
N ALA A 243 29.94 -17.01 -4.28
CA ALA A 243 31.19 -17.02 -3.52
C ALA A 243 31.36 -18.16 -2.49
N SER A 244 30.41 -19.10 -2.36
CA SER A 244 30.46 -20.12 -1.27
C SER A 244 30.84 -21.55 -1.67
N THR A 245 31.26 -21.81 -2.91
CA THR A 245 31.60 -23.18 -3.39
C THR A 245 33.08 -23.40 -3.73
N ALA A 246 33.97 -22.43 -3.51
CA ALA A 246 35.37 -22.53 -4.00
C ALA A 246 36.47 -22.63 -2.93
N GLY A 247 36.19 -23.10 -1.70
CA GLY A 247 37.23 -23.06 -0.66
C GLY A 247 37.09 -24.08 0.48
N ARG A 248 36.62 -25.31 0.21
CA ARG A 248 36.52 -26.34 1.26
C ARG A 248 36.92 -27.76 0.83
N GLU A 249 37.87 -27.85 -0.08
CA GLU A 249 38.76 -29.00 -0.34
C GLU A 249 40.12 -28.30 -0.57
N GLU A 250 41.24 -28.52 0.12
CA GLU A 250 41.89 -29.72 0.62
C GLU A 250 42.79 -29.31 1.81
N ILE A 251 42.64 -29.96 2.97
CA ILE A 251 43.76 -30.28 3.88
C ILE A 251 43.37 -31.59 4.58
N GLU A 252 43.73 -32.71 3.97
CA GLU A 252 44.04 -33.98 4.65
C GLU A 252 45.45 -34.41 4.24
#